data_AF-A0A814R8C7-F1
#
_entry.id   AF-A0A814R8C7-F1
#
_cell.length_a   1.000
_cell.length_b   1.000
_cell.length_c   1.000
_cell.angle_alpha   90.00
_cell.angle_beta   90.00
_cell.angle_gamma   90.00
#
_symmetry.space_group_name_H-M   'P 1'
#
loop_
_entity.id
_entity.type
_entity.pdbx_description
1 polymer ?
#
loop_
_entity_poly.entity_id
_entity_poly.type
_entity_poly.pdbx_seq_one_letter_code
_entity_poly.pdbx_strand_id
1 'polypeptide(L)'
;MSSLATLIKDDSLSSTLRIGFVSLAACSIVGLAAYVGYRAAGPQNKTYALQNRHPESNEQIEKVLESLRLDDEKLRQIMQYLEKEMEDGLSPATHKNADVKMFPTYVRTIADGSETGQVLALDLGGTNFRVLLVTLLPQSRVELTSKIFVIPQSIMLGEGANLFRHLAECLLEFMRKENLSLTGPRYPLGFTFSFPCKQEGLASARLSTWTKGFTCSGVVNEDVVKLLQNAIDEKKINVQCVALVNDTVGTLMACAYKDPNTAIGLILGTGTNACYVEKLDKVGTWDGDYNEPKQVIINMEWGAFGNNGRLNYIRTKYDEEVDLSSVNPGKQVFEKMISGMYMGEIVRLIILDLMQQDLLFIGQRDGYGDYSTPLFTRGGFYTKFVSTVETDEGIAFANTRRVLEDMGIRNPTFDDCAIVQHICKNVSKRAARLAGAALAVLINRINKPNVTVGVDGSLYRYHPRFKRNMEKCMKTMVSKNIKFKLTLSDDGSGKGAALIAIVADRYQRSQLRSVSSFDESEDEQIRIQFQQQPPNPVPPIVKATNTITRTLP
;
A
#
# COMPACT_ATOMS: atom_id res chain seq x y z
N MET A 1 -10.63 -46.47 -21.25
CA MET A 1 -9.90 -47.72 -20.96
C MET A 1 -10.14 -48.77 -22.04
N SER A 2 -11.38 -49.17 -22.36
CA SER A 2 -11.64 -50.12 -23.46
C SER A 2 -11.11 -49.65 -24.81
N SER A 3 -11.31 -48.38 -25.17
CA SER A 3 -10.80 -47.80 -26.43
C SER A 3 -9.26 -47.76 -26.52
N LEU A 4 -8.57 -47.52 -25.40
CA LEU A 4 -7.10 -47.54 -25.31
C LEU A 4 -6.55 -48.96 -25.42
N ALA A 5 -7.23 -49.95 -24.85
CA ALA A 5 -6.85 -51.35 -24.98
C ALA A 5 -6.96 -51.87 -26.43
N THR A 6 -7.94 -51.35 -27.20
CA THR A 6 -8.06 -51.65 -28.62
C THR A 6 -6.91 -51.04 -29.43
N LEU A 7 -6.54 -49.78 -29.15
CA LEU A 7 -5.42 -49.09 -29.80
C LEU A 7 -4.05 -49.72 -29.48
N ILE A 8 -3.86 -50.26 -28.28
CA ILE A 8 -2.61 -50.96 -27.90
C ILE A 8 -2.43 -52.28 -28.66
N LYS A 9 -3.54 -52.92 -29.09
CA LYS A 9 -3.55 -54.20 -29.81
C LYS A 9 -3.62 -54.06 -31.33
N ASP A 10 -3.70 -52.85 -31.86
CA ASP A 10 -3.82 -52.62 -33.30
C ASP A 10 -2.46 -52.78 -33.99
N ASP A 11 -2.33 -53.85 -34.78
CA ASP A 11 -1.09 -54.23 -35.43
C ASP A 11 -0.61 -53.27 -36.54
N SER A 12 -1.46 -52.34 -36.96
CA SER A 12 -1.15 -51.31 -37.97
C SER A 12 -0.39 -50.10 -37.40
N LEU A 13 -0.35 -49.93 -36.07
CA LEU A 13 0.33 -48.82 -35.41
C LEU A 13 1.82 -49.10 -35.17
N SER A 14 2.66 -48.07 -35.30
CA SER A 14 4.09 -48.19 -35.00
C SER A 14 4.34 -48.52 -33.52
N SER A 15 5.44 -49.24 -33.26
CA SER A 15 5.84 -49.68 -31.91
C SER A 15 5.92 -48.50 -30.93
N THR A 16 6.42 -47.36 -31.39
CA THR A 16 6.54 -46.12 -30.60
C THR A 16 5.17 -45.56 -30.20
N LEU A 17 4.17 -45.59 -31.10
CA LEU A 17 2.82 -45.13 -30.77
C LEU A 17 2.15 -46.05 -29.75
N ARG A 18 2.33 -47.36 -29.87
CA ARG A 18 1.75 -48.33 -28.92
C ARG A 18 2.37 -48.18 -27.52
N ILE A 19 3.68 -47.95 -27.42
CA ILE A 19 4.35 -47.64 -26.14
C ILE A 19 3.81 -46.32 -25.54
N GLY A 20 3.54 -45.32 -26.39
CA GLY A 20 2.87 -44.08 -25.97
C GLY A 20 1.47 -44.33 -25.38
N PHE A 21 0.66 -45.19 -26.02
CA PHE A 21 -0.68 -45.55 -25.52
C PHE A 21 -0.65 -46.40 -24.24
N VAL A 22 0.33 -47.31 -24.11
CA VAL A 22 0.56 -48.07 -22.86
C VAL A 22 0.91 -47.11 -21.72
N SER A 23 1.76 -46.12 -21.97
CA SER A 23 2.14 -45.11 -20.99
C SER A 23 0.96 -44.23 -20.57
N LEU A 24 0.12 -43.81 -21.54
CA LEU A 24 -1.11 -43.06 -21.26
C LEU A 24 -2.13 -43.89 -20.45
N ALA A 25 -2.30 -45.18 -20.78
CA ALA A 25 -3.17 -46.07 -20.02
C ALA A 25 -2.67 -46.25 -18.58
N ALA A 26 -1.37 -46.44 -18.38
CA ALA A 26 -0.76 -46.56 -17.05
C ALA A 26 -0.96 -45.28 -16.21
N CYS A 27 -0.71 -44.10 -16.77
CA CYS A 27 -0.96 -42.82 -16.09
C CYS A 27 -2.45 -42.63 -15.73
N SER A 28 -3.36 -43.09 -16.59
CA SER A 28 -4.81 -43.00 -16.35
C SER A 28 -5.28 -43.93 -15.23
N ILE A 29 -4.71 -45.14 -15.14
CA ILE A 29 -5.00 -46.11 -14.07
C ILE A 29 -4.48 -45.60 -12.73
N VAL A 30 -3.26 -45.07 -12.71
CA VAL A 30 -2.65 -44.49 -11.49
C VAL A 30 -3.46 -43.28 -11.01
N GLY A 31 -3.88 -42.40 -11.93
CA GLY A 31 -4.73 -41.26 -11.61
C GLY A 31 -6.11 -41.66 -11.07
N LEU A 32 -6.73 -42.70 -11.64
CA LEU A 32 -8.03 -43.20 -11.18
C LEU A 32 -7.92 -43.93 -9.83
N ALA A 33 -6.86 -44.72 -9.61
CA ALA A 33 -6.59 -45.37 -8.33
C ALA A 33 -6.32 -44.34 -7.21
N ALA A 34 -5.57 -43.27 -7.51
CA ALA A 34 -5.36 -42.16 -6.59
C ALA A 34 -6.67 -41.39 -6.28
N TYR A 35 -7.51 -41.17 -7.30
CA TYR A 35 -8.81 -40.49 -7.13
C TYR A 35 -9.82 -41.32 -6.33
N VAL A 36 -9.88 -42.64 -6.58
CA VAL A 36 -10.74 -43.57 -5.84
C VAL A 36 -10.24 -43.73 -4.40
N GLY A 37 -8.92 -43.83 -4.18
CA GLY A 37 -8.31 -43.82 -2.85
C GLY A 37 -8.61 -42.53 -2.07
N TYR A 38 -8.56 -41.38 -2.74
CA TYR A 38 -8.91 -40.07 -2.16
C TYR A 38 -10.40 -39.95 -1.80
N ARG A 39 -11.30 -40.53 -2.59
CA ARG A 39 -12.76 -40.53 -2.29
C ARG A 39 -13.16 -41.52 -1.20
N ALA A 40 -12.43 -42.62 -1.05
CA ALA A 40 -12.67 -43.62 0.00
C ALA A 40 -12.11 -43.20 1.38
N ALA A 41 -11.22 -42.20 1.43
CA ALA A 41 -10.65 -41.68 2.65
C ALA A 41 -11.66 -40.80 3.43
N GLY A 42 -12.04 -41.24 4.64
CA GLY A 42 -12.86 -40.45 5.58
C GLY A 42 -12.17 -39.16 6.06
N PRO A 43 -12.86 -38.29 6.82
CA PRO A 43 -12.33 -36.97 7.25
C PRO A 43 -11.01 -37.04 8.02
N GLN A 44 -10.74 -38.14 8.73
CA GLN A 44 -9.47 -38.39 9.42
C GLN A 44 -8.32 -38.78 8.47
N ASN A 45 -8.60 -39.26 7.26
CA ASN A 45 -7.61 -39.64 6.25
C ASN A 45 -7.30 -38.53 5.22
N LYS A 46 -7.88 -37.33 5.39
CA LYS A 46 -7.53 -36.15 4.58
C LYS A 46 -6.28 -35.40 5.08
N THR A 47 -5.60 -35.98 6.08
CA THR A 47 -4.34 -35.50 6.67
C THR A 47 -3.25 -36.56 6.51
N TYR A 48 -3.07 -37.11 5.31
CA TYR A 48 -2.06 -38.15 5.05
C TYR A 48 -0.92 -37.58 4.21
N ALA A 49 0.09 -37.06 4.91
CA ALA A 49 1.46 -36.83 4.44
C ALA A 49 2.40 -36.62 5.65
N LEU A 50 2.35 -37.55 6.62
CA LEU A 50 3.17 -37.55 7.84
C LEU A 50 3.59 -38.97 8.29
N GLN A 51 3.33 -40.00 7.47
CA GLN A 51 3.31 -41.39 7.95
C GLN A 51 4.66 -42.11 8.04
N ASN A 52 5.76 -41.52 7.58
CA ASN A 52 7.08 -42.18 7.60
C ASN A 52 8.12 -41.48 8.52
N ARG A 53 7.71 -40.51 9.35
CA ARG A 53 8.55 -39.92 10.40
C ARG A 53 8.11 -40.37 11.79
N HIS A 54 9.05 -40.39 12.72
CA HIS A 54 8.76 -40.66 14.14
C HIS A 54 7.71 -39.63 14.62
N PRO A 55 6.63 -40.03 15.31
CA PRO A 55 5.57 -39.12 15.77
C PRO A 55 6.09 -37.90 16.54
N GLU A 56 7.19 -38.08 17.28
CA GLU A 56 7.89 -37.04 18.04
C GLU A 56 8.40 -35.89 17.16
N SER A 57 8.86 -36.16 15.93
CA SER A 57 9.34 -35.12 15.01
C SER A 57 8.22 -34.19 14.55
N ASN A 58 7.00 -34.73 14.37
CA ASN A 58 5.85 -33.92 13.97
C ASN A 58 5.38 -33.02 15.11
N GLU A 59 5.41 -33.52 16.35
CA GLU A 59 5.10 -32.73 17.53
C GLU A 59 6.09 -31.57 17.71
N GLN A 60 7.38 -31.81 17.47
CA GLN A 60 8.41 -30.76 17.52
C GLN A 60 8.20 -29.66 16.46
N ILE A 61 7.86 -30.04 15.22
CA ILE A 61 7.51 -29.09 14.16
C ILE A 61 6.28 -28.27 14.53
N GLU A 62 5.23 -28.93 15.04
CA GLU A 62 4.01 -28.25 15.49
C GLU A 62 4.27 -27.27 16.63
N LYS A 63 5.14 -27.63 17.58
CA LYS A 63 5.55 -26.74 18.68
C LYS A 63 6.27 -25.48 18.18
N VAL A 64 7.11 -25.60 17.14
CA VAL A 64 7.74 -24.44 16.50
C VAL A 64 6.67 -23.52 15.87
N LEU A 65 5.73 -24.13 15.12
CA LEU A 65 4.71 -23.38 14.38
C LEU A 65 3.56 -22.86 15.24
N GLU A 66 3.37 -23.40 16.44
CA GLU A 66 2.38 -22.94 17.41
C GLU A 66 2.60 -21.46 17.78
N SER A 67 3.85 -21.03 17.87
CA SER A 67 4.23 -19.63 18.12
C SER A 67 3.71 -18.64 17.07
N LEU A 68 3.42 -19.12 15.85
CA LEU A 68 2.85 -18.31 14.76
C LEU A 68 1.32 -18.20 14.85
N ARG A 69 0.67 -19.01 15.70
CA ARG A 69 -0.80 -19.08 15.79
C ARG A 69 -1.31 -17.99 16.72
N LEU A 70 -2.11 -17.09 16.13
CA LEU A 70 -2.85 -16.08 16.87
C LEU A 70 -4.28 -16.57 17.09
N ASP A 71 -4.69 -16.75 18.34
CA ASP A 71 -6.08 -16.98 18.70
C ASP A 71 -6.88 -15.66 18.68
N ASP A 72 -8.19 -15.77 18.88
CA ASP A 72 -9.09 -14.61 18.83
C ASP A 72 -8.91 -13.69 20.06
N GLU A 73 -8.39 -14.17 21.18
CA GLU A 73 -8.12 -13.37 22.37
C GLU A 73 -6.91 -12.46 22.14
N LYS A 74 -5.81 -13.02 21.65
CA LYS A 74 -4.62 -12.26 21.24
C LYS A 74 -4.97 -11.20 20.20
N LEU A 75 -5.81 -11.53 19.21
CA LEU A 75 -6.25 -10.55 18.20
C LEU A 75 -7.04 -9.40 18.80
N ARG A 76 -7.96 -9.66 19.74
CA ARG A 76 -8.69 -8.59 20.44
C ARG A 76 -7.76 -7.72 21.29
N GLN A 77 -6.75 -8.32 21.92
CA GLN A 77 -5.73 -7.56 22.66
C GLN A 77 -4.91 -6.66 21.72
N ILE A 78 -4.49 -7.17 20.56
CA ILE A 78 -3.80 -6.38 19.53
C ILE A 78 -4.68 -5.21 19.07
N MET A 79 -5.98 -5.45 18.86
CA MET A 79 -6.93 -4.40 18.48
C MET A 79 -7.02 -3.29 19.53
N GLN A 80 -7.10 -3.64 20.81
CA GLN A 80 -7.12 -2.67 21.91
C GLN A 80 -5.83 -1.83 21.98
N TYR A 81 -4.67 -2.48 21.79
CA TYR A 81 -3.40 -1.76 21.75
C TYR A 81 -3.30 -0.82 20.54
N LEU A 82 -3.74 -1.26 19.36
CA LEU A 82 -3.73 -0.39 18.18
C LEU A 82 -4.66 0.80 18.38
N GLU A 83 -5.86 0.60 18.92
CA GLU A 83 -6.80 1.69 19.23
C GLU A 83 -6.17 2.70 20.20
N LYS A 84 -5.47 2.23 21.24
CA LYS A 84 -4.75 3.12 22.15
C LYS A 84 -3.62 3.89 21.47
N GLU A 85 -2.83 3.24 20.63
CA GLU A 85 -1.76 3.90 19.86
C GLU A 85 -2.32 4.93 18.86
N MET A 86 -3.50 4.67 18.29
CA MET A 86 -4.21 5.64 17.44
C MET A 86 -4.62 6.88 18.23
N GLU A 87 -5.18 6.72 19.43
CA GLU A 87 -5.51 7.86 20.32
C GLU A 87 -4.25 8.65 20.71
N ASP A 88 -3.17 7.93 21.03
CA ASP A 88 -1.89 8.57 21.37
C ASP A 88 -1.29 9.34 20.17
N GLY A 89 -1.46 8.81 18.95
CA GLY A 89 -1.07 9.46 17.71
C GLY A 89 -1.90 10.69 17.36
N LEU A 90 -3.20 10.72 17.67
CA LEU A 90 -4.09 11.85 17.38
C LEU A 90 -4.03 12.96 18.45
N SER A 91 -3.51 12.67 19.63
CA SER A 91 -3.42 13.61 20.75
C SER A 91 -2.14 14.46 20.71
N PRO A 92 -2.23 15.80 20.79
CA PRO A 92 -1.05 16.67 20.82
C PRO A 92 -0.06 16.36 21.94
N ALA A 93 -0.56 15.91 23.09
CA ALA A 93 0.26 15.62 24.26
C ALA A 93 1.19 14.40 24.05
N THR A 94 0.77 13.45 23.22
CA THR A 94 1.43 12.15 23.05
C THR A 94 2.01 11.95 21.64
N HIS A 95 1.54 12.70 20.64
CA HIS A 95 1.89 12.54 19.21
C HIS A 95 3.41 12.49 18.95
N LYS A 96 4.19 13.32 19.65
CA LYS A 96 5.65 13.36 19.52
C LYS A 96 6.29 11.98 19.74
N ASN A 97 5.81 11.25 20.75
CA ASN A 97 6.36 9.96 21.18
C ASN A 97 5.55 8.75 20.69
N ALA A 98 4.36 8.96 20.11
CA ALA A 98 3.54 7.87 19.56
C ALA A 98 4.27 7.16 18.41
N ASP A 99 4.14 5.84 18.33
CA ASP A 99 4.70 5.04 17.24
C ASP A 99 3.80 5.09 16.00
N VAL A 100 2.49 4.92 16.20
CA VAL A 100 1.50 5.12 15.14
C VAL A 100 1.22 6.62 15.04
N LYS A 101 1.73 7.26 13.98
CA LYS A 101 1.79 8.72 13.92
C LYS A 101 0.46 9.40 13.61
N MET A 102 -0.45 8.74 12.89
CA MET A 102 -1.79 9.29 12.63
C MET A 102 -1.74 10.69 11.99
N PHE A 103 -0.92 10.86 10.95
CA PHE A 103 -0.70 12.15 10.30
C PHE A 103 -1.97 12.65 9.59
N PRO A 104 -2.46 13.87 9.91
CA PRO A 104 -3.49 14.53 9.13
C PRO A 104 -2.97 14.85 7.73
N THR A 105 -3.73 14.45 6.71
CA THR A 105 -3.30 14.59 5.30
C THR A 105 -3.78 15.89 4.66
N TYR A 106 -4.56 16.69 5.39
CA TYR A 106 -5.29 17.86 4.89
C TYR A 106 -6.29 17.56 3.75
N VAL A 107 -6.49 16.28 3.39
CA VAL A 107 -7.54 15.84 2.46
C VAL A 107 -8.84 15.65 3.23
N ARG A 108 -9.81 16.55 3.02
CA ARG A 108 -11.09 16.56 3.77
C ARG A 108 -12.28 16.10 2.92
N THR A 109 -12.25 16.45 1.64
CA THR A 109 -13.27 16.07 0.67
C THR A 109 -12.86 14.79 -0.04
N ILE A 110 -13.79 13.83 -0.07
CA ILE A 110 -13.61 12.55 -0.76
C ILE A 110 -14.23 12.68 -2.14
N ALA A 111 -13.62 12.03 -3.13
CA ALA A 111 -14.12 12.08 -4.49
C ALA A 111 -15.55 11.51 -4.59
N ASP A 112 -16.46 12.23 -5.24
CA ASP A 112 -17.88 11.89 -5.31
C ASP A 112 -18.39 11.53 -6.72
N GLY A 113 -17.52 11.61 -7.73
CA GLY A 113 -17.84 11.30 -9.11
C GLY A 113 -18.26 12.52 -9.94
N SER A 114 -18.41 13.70 -9.32
CA SER A 114 -18.71 14.96 -9.99
C SER A 114 -17.46 15.67 -10.55
N GLU A 115 -16.28 15.11 -10.29
CA GLU A 115 -15.00 15.64 -10.76
C GLU A 115 -14.86 15.56 -12.28
N THR A 116 -14.36 16.64 -12.87
CA THR A 116 -14.13 16.81 -14.30
C THR A 116 -12.89 17.68 -14.50
N GLY A 117 -12.16 17.42 -15.58
CA GLY A 117 -10.96 18.17 -15.95
C GLY A 117 -9.76 17.27 -16.22
N GLN A 118 -8.66 17.90 -16.64
CA GLN A 118 -7.37 17.24 -16.87
C GLN A 118 -6.41 17.54 -15.73
N VAL A 119 -5.73 16.51 -15.25
CA VAL A 119 -4.79 16.60 -14.14
C VAL A 119 -3.62 15.66 -14.37
N LEU A 120 -2.45 16.09 -13.93
CA LEU A 120 -1.26 15.25 -13.92
C LEU A 120 -1.12 14.55 -12.57
N ALA A 121 -0.56 13.35 -12.57
CA ALA A 121 -0.10 12.70 -11.36
C ALA A 121 1.33 12.19 -11.54
N LEU A 122 2.12 12.31 -10.47
CA LEU A 122 3.44 11.70 -10.35
C LEU A 122 3.38 10.65 -9.25
N ASP A 123 3.85 9.44 -9.53
CA ASP A 123 3.87 8.33 -8.59
C ASP A 123 5.28 7.81 -8.43
N LEU A 124 5.93 8.19 -7.32
CA LEU A 124 7.31 7.82 -7.01
C LEU A 124 7.37 6.51 -6.24
N GLY A 125 7.73 5.44 -6.94
CA GLY A 125 7.95 4.11 -6.37
C GLY A 125 9.40 3.86 -5.94
N GLY A 126 9.70 2.60 -5.60
CA GLY A 126 11.03 2.17 -5.12
C GLY A 126 12.12 2.03 -6.18
N THR A 127 11.78 1.95 -7.46
CA THR A 127 12.74 1.70 -8.57
C THR A 127 12.29 2.34 -9.88
N ASN A 128 10.98 2.50 -10.03
CA ASN A 128 10.37 3.23 -11.12
C ASN A 128 9.54 4.37 -10.55
N PHE A 129 9.32 5.39 -11.37
CA PHE A 129 8.23 6.31 -11.16
C PHE A 129 7.37 6.38 -12.41
N ARG A 130 6.18 6.94 -12.24
CA ARG A 130 5.21 7.03 -13.32
C ARG A 130 4.65 8.43 -13.38
N VAL A 131 4.49 8.91 -14.61
CA VAL A 131 3.75 10.12 -14.93
C VAL A 131 2.42 9.70 -15.53
N LEU A 132 1.33 10.31 -15.06
CA LEU A 132 -0.02 10.05 -15.55
C LEU A 132 -0.69 11.36 -15.96
N LEU A 133 -1.41 11.32 -17.09
CA LEU A 133 -2.45 12.28 -17.42
C LEU A 133 -3.79 11.59 -17.17
N VAL A 134 -4.57 12.15 -16.25
CA VAL A 134 -5.91 11.68 -15.94
C VAL A 134 -6.90 12.74 -16.43
N THR A 135 -7.80 12.31 -17.32
CA THR A 135 -8.92 13.13 -17.79
C THR A 135 -10.19 12.58 -17.16
N LEU A 136 -10.76 13.36 -16.23
CA LEU A 136 -12.04 13.07 -15.62
C LEU A 136 -13.15 13.68 -16.49
N LEU A 137 -14.06 12.83 -16.91
CA LEU A 137 -15.18 13.16 -17.78
C LEU A 137 -16.51 13.04 -17.00
N PRO A 138 -17.58 13.70 -17.48
CA PRO A 138 -18.91 13.53 -16.90
C PRO A 138 -19.33 12.05 -16.77
N GLN A 139 -20.25 11.78 -15.84
CA GLN A 139 -20.73 10.43 -15.51
C GLN A 139 -19.62 9.48 -15.02
N SER A 140 -18.67 10.01 -14.24
CA SER A 140 -17.60 9.25 -13.59
C SER A 140 -16.70 8.45 -14.56
N ARG A 141 -16.60 8.91 -15.82
CA ARG A 141 -15.70 8.32 -16.80
C ARG A 141 -14.27 8.83 -16.58
N VAL A 142 -13.29 7.95 -16.74
CA VAL A 142 -11.86 8.27 -16.57
C VAL A 142 -11.09 7.80 -17.79
N GLU A 143 -10.38 8.72 -18.43
CA GLU A 143 -9.38 8.41 -19.46
C GLU A 143 -7.98 8.59 -18.84
N LEU A 144 -7.12 7.61 -19.04
CA LEU A 144 -5.80 7.56 -18.41
C LEU A 144 -4.74 7.28 -19.46
N THR A 145 -3.77 8.17 -19.54
CA THR A 145 -2.51 7.94 -20.25
C THR A 145 -1.38 7.95 -19.24
N SER A 146 -0.44 6.99 -19.34
CA SER A 146 0.68 6.93 -18.40
C SER A 146 1.97 6.49 -19.06
N LYS A 147 3.09 6.87 -18.44
CA LYS A 147 4.43 6.42 -18.83
C LYS A 147 5.24 6.12 -17.57
N ILE A 148 5.90 4.97 -17.58
CA ILE A 148 6.82 4.53 -16.53
C ILE A 148 8.23 4.93 -16.93
N PHE A 149 8.97 5.45 -15.97
CA PHE A 149 10.37 5.84 -16.07
C PHE A 149 11.17 5.09 -15.00
N VAL A 150 12.31 4.54 -15.39
CA VAL A 150 13.25 3.88 -14.46
C VAL A 150 14.06 4.96 -13.78
N ILE A 151 14.22 4.87 -12.45
CA ILE A 151 15.13 5.75 -11.72
C ILE A 151 16.48 5.04 -11.62
N PRO A 152 17.55 5.59 -12.21
CA PRO A 152 18.89 5.02 -12.05
C PRO A 152 19.28 4.96 -10.58
N GLN A 153 19.96 3.88 -10.17
CA GLN A 153 20.42 3.71 -8.79
C GLN A 153 21.36 4.85 -8.36
N SER A 154 22.16 5.39 -9.27
CA SER A 154 23.00 6.56 -9.02
C SER A 154 22.20 7.82 -8.64
N ILE A 155 20.96 7.96 -9.11
CA ILE A 155 20.06 9.05 -8.73
C ILE A 155 19.43 8.76 -7.35
N MET A 156 18.98 7.52 -7.11
CA MET A 156 18.40 7.11 -5.82
C MET A 156 19.35 7.25 -4.63
N LEU A 157 20.65 7.10 -4.89
CA LEU A 157 21.72 7.18 -3.88
C LEU A 157 22.51 8.51 -3.92
N GLY A 158 22.20 9.38 -4.88
CA GLY A 158 22.92 10.63 -5.13
C GLY A 158 22.37 11.84 -4.37
N GLU A 159 22.50 13.03 -4.95
CA GLU A 159 21.95 14.26 -4.39
C GLU A 159 20.45 14.41 -4.68
N GLY A 160 19.70 14.92 -3.70
CA GLY A 160 18.27 15.22 -3.84
C GLY A 160 17.93 16.11 -5.02
N ALA A 161 18.74 17.14 -5.27
CA ALA A 161 18.56 18.04 -6.41
C ALA A 161 18.54 17.29 -7.75
N ASN A 162 19.35 16.22 -7.90
CA ASN A 162 19.39 15.42 -9.11
C ASN A 162 18.14 14.54 -9.26
N LEU A 163 17.59 14.03 -8.15
CA LEU A 163 16.32 13.31 -8.16
C LEU A 163 15.17 14.21 -8.65
N PHE A 164 14.97 15.37 -8.03
CA PHE A 164 13.84 16.24 -8.40
C PHE A 164 14.00 16.81 -9.82
N ARG A 165 15.23 17.11 -10.26
CA ARG A 165 15.52 17.48 -11.66
C ARG A 165 15.14 16.37 -12.63
N HIS A 166 15.49 15.13 -12.33
CA HIS A 166 15.13 13.97 -13.15
C HIS A 166 13.61 13.78 -13.23
N LEU A 167 12.88 13.94 -12.12
CA LEU A 167 11.41 13.90 -12.12
C LEU A 167 10.80 14.97 -13.03
N ALA A 168 11.31 16.21 -12.97
CA ALA A 168 10.86 17.30 -13.82
C ALA A 168 11.20 17.09 -15.30
N GLU A 169 12.35 16.46 -15.62
CA GLU A 169 12.73 16.09 -16.98
C GLU A 169 11.77 15.07 -17.60
N CYS A 170 11.43 14.02 -16.87
CA CYS A 170 10.48 13.03 -17.36
C CYS A 170 9.05 13.59 -17.47
N LEU A 171 8.67 14.52 -16.58
CA LEU A 171 7.41 15.24 -16.70
C LEU A 171 7.36 16.06 -18.00
N LEU A 172 8.43 16.82 -18.30
CA LEU A 172 8.57 17.54 -19.57
C LEU A 172 8.52 16.60 -20.78
N GLU A 173 9.24 15.48 -20.73
CA GLU A 173 9.23 14.47 -21.80
C GLU A 173 7.83 13.90 -22.04
N PHE A 174 7.11 13.59 -20.96
CA PHE A 174 5.74 13.10 -21.04
C PHE A 174 4.78 14.16 -21.62
N MET A 175 4.84 15.40 -21.14
CA MET A 175 4.02 16.49 -21.66
C MET A 175 4.22 16.71 -23.17
N ARG A 176 5.48 16.67 -23.64
CA ARG A 176 5.80 16.78 -25.07
C ARG A 176 5.22 15.62 -25.87
N LYS A 177 5.36 14.39 -25.37
CA LYS A 177 4.86 13.19 -26.05
C LYS A 177 3.34 13.21 -26.19
N GLU A 178 2.64 13.66 -25.15
CA GLU A 178 1.18 13.72 -25.13
C GLU A 178 0.62 15.06 -25.67
N ASN A 179 1.47 15.89 -26.28
CA ASN A 179 1.11 17.19 -26.88
C ASN A 179 0.39 18.16 -25.91
N LEU A 180 0.78 18.15 -24.64
CA LEU A 180 0.24 19.06 -23.63
C LEU A 180 0.89 20.45 -23.75
N SER A 181 0.10 21.49 -23.49
CA SER A 181 0.59 22.88 -23.59
C SER A 181 1.64 23.16 -22.52
N LEU A 182 2.79 23.70 -22.92
CA LEU A 182 3.83 24.16 -22.00
C LEU A 182 3.62 25.61 -21.53
N THR A 183 2.55 26.27 -22.00
CA THR A 183 2.19 27.66 -21.66
C THR A 183 0.68 27.77 -21.37
N GLY A 184 0.23 28.89 -20.78
CA GLY A 184 -1.18 29.14 -20.45
C GLY A 184 -1.55 28.80 -19.01
N PRO A 185 -2.76 28.29 -18.71
CA PRO A 185 -3.14 27.86 -17.36
C PRO A 185 -2.36 26.62 -16.89
N ARG A 186 -1.81 26.65 -15.68
CA ARG A 186 -1.03 25.53 -15.10
C ARG A 186 -1.89 24.27 -14.97
N TYR A 187 -1.34 23.12 -15.36
CA TYR A 187 -1.94 21.82 -15.05
C TYR A 187 -1.77 21.53 -13.56
N PRO A 188 -2.83 21.20 -12.82
CA PRO A 188 -2.69 20.71 -11.45
C PRO A 188 -1.97 19.37 -11.46
N LEU A 189 -1.12 19.17 -10.47
CA LEU A 189 -0.34 17.95 -10.26
C LEU A 189 -0.55 17.41 -8.85
N GLY A 190 -0.94 16.13 -8.79
CA GLY A 190 -0.89 15.34 -7.57
C GLY A 190 0.42 14.55 -7.50
N PHE A 191 1.16 14.68 -6.41
CA PHE A 191 2.42 14.00 -6.20
C PHE A 191 2.28 12.89 -5.16
N THR A 192 2.18 11.63 -5.62
CA THR A 192 2.25 10.47 -4.75
C THR A 192 3.69 10.22 -4.32
N PHE A 193 3.94 10.46 -3.05
CA PHE A 193 5.26 10.35 -2.42
C PHE A 193 5.16 9.46 -1.19
N SER A 194 5.28 8.15 -1.41
CA SER A 194 5.08 7.13 -0.39
C SER A 194 6.32 6.93 0.50
N PHE A 195 6.78 8.00 1.13
CA PHE A 195 7.82 7.99 2.16
C PHE A 195 7.26 8.63 3.44
N PRO A 196 7.82 8.29 4.62
CA PRO A 196 7.42 8.94 5.86
C PRO A 196 7.62 10.45 5.79
N CYS A 197 6.52 11.20 5.81
CA CYS A 197 6.50 12.65 5.72
C CYS A 197 5.68 13.25 6.85
N LYS A 198 6.18 14.35 7.42
CA LYS A 198 5.38 15.24 8.26
C LYS A 198 4.69 16.23 7.33
N GLN A 199 3.41 16.01 7.08
CA GLN A 199 2.63 16.90 6.23
C GLN A 199 2.29 18.18 7.00
N GLU A 200 2.52 19.35 6.37
CA GLU A 200 2.30 20.68 6.95
C GLU A 200 1.20 21.45 6.17
N GLY A 201 0.67 20.81 5.12
CA GLY A 201 -0.46 21.28 4.33
C GLY A 201 -0.74 20.32 3.17
N LEU A 202 -1.80 20.58 2.40
CA LEU A 202 -2.16 19.72 1.27
C LEU A 202 -1.03 19.62 0.23
N ALA A 203 -0.33 20.72 -0.02
CA ALA A 203 0.80 20.84 -0.94
C ALA A 203 2.13 21.16 -0.22
N SER A 204 2.34 20.63 0.99
CA SER A 204 3.60 20.83 1.72
C SER A 204 3.85 19.68 2.69
N ALA A 205 5.02 19.06 2.62
CA ALA A 205 5.44 18.10 3.62
C ALA A 205 6.96 17.95 3.70
N ARG A 206 7.45 17.75 4.91
CA ARG A 206 8.87 17.49 5.16
C ARG A 206 9.15 15.99 5.22
N LEU A 207 10.11 15.53 4.41
CA LEU A 207 10.57 14.14 4.48
C LEU A 207 11.17 13.87 5.87
N SER A 208 10.69 12.83 6.55
CA SER A 208 11.23 12.43 7.87
C SER A 208 12.43 11.51 7.73
N THR A 209 12.34 10.49 6.87
CA THR A 209 13.44 9.57 6.60
C THR A 209 13.24 8.91 5.24
N TRP A 210 14.34 8.61 4.55
CA TRP A 210 14.27 7.77 3.37
C TRP A 210 14.00 6.31 3.74
N THR A 211 13.34 5.61 2.82
CA THR A 211 13.08 4.17 2.86
C THR A 211 13.24 3.59 1.44
N LYS A 212 12.90 2.31 1.23
CA LYS A 212 12.83 1.70 -0.11
C LYS A 212 14.13 1.79 -0.93
N GLY A 213 15.29 1.88 -0.26
CA GLY A 213 16.61 1.95 -0.90
C GLY A 213 17.06 3.33 -1.36
N PHE A 214 16.28 4.40 -1.09
CA PHE A 214 16.70 5.77 -1.33
C PHE A 214 17.61 6.26 -0.21
N THR A 215 18.60 7.09 -0.55
CA THR A 215 19.46 7.79 0.42
C THR A 215 19.81 9.20 -0.05
N CYS A 216 18.95 9.83 -0.86
CA CYS A 216 19.27 11.11 -1.49
C CYS A 216 19.63 12.19 -0.46
N SER A 217 20.82 12.77 -0.57
CA SER A 217 21.28 13.81 0.36
C SER A 217 20.51 15.13 0.16
N GLY A 218 20.37 15.92 1.23
CA GLY A 218 19.73 17.24 1.17
C GLY A 218 18.20 17.24 0.99
N VAL A 219 17.52 16.13 1.29
CA VAL A 219 16.04 16.03 1.21
C VAL A 219 15.38 15.81 2.57
N VAL A 220 16.05 15.11 3.50
CA VAL A 220 15.50 14.88 4.84
C VAL A 220 15.32 16.22 5.56
N ASN A 221 14.15 16.42 6.16
CA ASN A 221 13.64 17.66 6.76
C ASN A 221 13.32 18.80 5.78
N GLU A 222 13.49 18.61 4.48
CA GLU A 222 13.12 19.59 3.45
C GLU A 222 11.72 19.33 2.89
N ASP A 223 11.07 20.40 2.41
CA ASP A 223 9.74 20.31 1.80
C ASP A 223 9.82 19.72 0.39
N VAL A 224 9.37 18.48 0.25
CA VAL A 224 9.47 17.73 -1.02
C VAL A 224 8.60 18.29 -2.13
N VAL A 225 7.50 18.99 -1.79
CA VAL A 225 6.66 19.66 -2.78
C VAL A 225 7.39 20.88 -3.32
N LYS A 226 8.04 21.65 -2.45
CA LYS A 226 8.85 22.80 -2.86
C LYS A 226 10.04 22.39 -3.72
N LEU A 227 10.74 21.31 -3.34
CA LEU A 227 11.86 20.78 -4.14
C LEU A 227 11.42 20.37 -5.55
N LEU A 228 10.28 19.67 -5.65
CA LEU A 228 9.70 19.29 -6.93
C LEU A 228 9.26 20.52 -7.74
N GLN A 229 8.54 21.46 -7.11
CA GLN A 229 8.03 22.65 -7.78
C GLN A 229 9.18 23.53 -8.32
N ASN A 230 10.26 23.71 -7.55
CA ASN A 230 11.45 24.41 -8.02
C ASN A 230 12.05 23.74 -9.28
N ALA A 231 12.18 22.40 -9.28
CA ALA A 231 12.70 21.67 -10.43
C ALA A 231 11.77 21.77 -11.66
N ILE A 232 10.45 21.80 -11.45
CA ILE A 232 9.44 22.02 -12.49
C ILE A 232 9.58 23.43 -13.08
N ASP A 233 9.69 24.46 -12.24
CA ASP A 233 9.81 25.85 -12.68
C ASP A 233 11.14 26.08 -13.44
N GLU A 234 12.24 25.44 -13.04
CA GLU A 234 13.52 25.44 -13.78
C GLU A 234 13.39 24.89 -15.20
N LYS A 235 12.53 23.89 -15.41
CA LYS A 235 12.24 23.31 -16.73
C LYS A 235 11.24 24.14 -17.55
N LYS A 236 10.69 25.21 -16.96
CA LYS A 236 9.73 26.13 -17.59
C LYS A 236 8.50 25.41 -18.16
N ILE A 237 7.98 24.41 -17.43
CA ILE A 237 6.75 23.70 -17.79
C ILE A 237 5.57 24.20 -16.97
N ASN A 238 4.39 24.19 -17.57
CA ASN A 238 3.20 24.79 -17.01
C ASN A 238 2.45 23.85 -16.06
N VAL A 239 3.10 23.48 -14.95
CA VAL A 239 2.57 22.53 -13.98
C VAL A 239 2.67 23.10 -12.57
N GLN A 240 1.66 22.87 -11.75
CA GLN A 240 1.64 23.24 -10.34
C GLN A 240 1.36 22.02 -9.48
N CYS A 241 2.28 21.70 -8.57
CA CYS A 241 2.03 20.69 -7.55
C CYS A 241 1.05 21.25 -6.50
N VAL A 242 -0.19 20.73 -6.50
CA VAL A 242 -1.28 21.20 -5.64
C VAL A 242 -1.63 20.22 -4.51
N ALA A 243 -1.10 19.00 -4.57
CA ALA A 243 -1.30 18.00 -3.53
C ALA A 243 -0.12 17.04 -3.43
N LEU A 244 0.32 16.77 -2.20
CA LEU A 244 1.15 15.61 -1.85
C LEU A 244 0.26 14.50 -1.30
N VAL A 245 0.51 13.27 -1.73
CA VAL A 245 -0.39 12.15 -1.48
C VAL A 245 0.41 10.93 -1.02
N ASN A 246 -0.05 10.27 0.04
CA ASN A 246 0.41 8.93 0.40
C ASN A 246 -0.36 7.88 -0.41
N ASP A 247 0.28 6.77 -0.78
CA ASP A 247 -0.36 5.72 -1.60
C ASP A 247 -1.64 5.14 -1.00
N THR A 248 -1.77 5.04 0.32
CA THR A 248 -3.02 4.61 0.96
C THR A 248 -4.13 5.63 0.71
N VAL A 249 -3.81 6.93 0.80
CA VAL A 249 -4.77 8.05 0.61
C VAL A 249 -5.20 8.09 -0.85
N GLY A 250 -4.27 7.92 -1.78
CA GLY A 250 -4.59 7.76 -3.20
C GLY A 250 -5.49 6.54 -3.43
N THR A 251 -5.16 5.40 -2.83
CA THR A 251 -5.95 4.16 -2.94
C THR A 251 -7.38 4.35 -2.44
N LEU A 252 -7.57 5.04 -1.31
CA LEU A 252 -8.88 5.43 -0.80
C LEU A 252 -9.63 6.28 -1.82
N MET A 253 -9.01 7.35 -2.32
CA MET A 253 -9.65 8.31 -3.23
C MET A 253 -10.04 7.69 -4.57
N ALA A 254 -9.17 6.87 -5.15
CA ALA A 254 -9.45 6.15 -6.40
C ALA A 254 -10.62 5.16 -6.24
N CYS A 255 -10.74 4.51 -5.08
CA CYS A 255 -11.86 3.61 -4.80
C CYS A 255 -13.14 4.39 -4.49
N ALA A 256 -13.04 5.51 -3.78
CA ALA A 256 -14.17 6.35 -3.43
C ALA A 256 -14.90 6.93 -4.64
N TYR A 257 -14.16 7.26 -5.70
CA TYR A 257 -14.73 7.71 -6.98
C TYR A 257 -15.72 6.72 -7.61
N LYS A 258 -15.63 5.42 -7.28
CA LYS A 258 -16.55 4.37 -7.74
C LYS A 258 -17.54 3.92 -6.67
N ASP A 259 -17.19 4.04 -5.39
CA ASP A 259 -18.00 3.60 -4.26
C ASP A 259 -17.97 4.64 -3.12
N PRO A 260 -19.05 5.42 -2.92
CA PRO A 260 -19.08 6.50 -1.94
C PRO A 260 -19.02 6.01 -0.48
N ASN A 261 -19.17 4.70 -0.23
CA ASN A 261 -18.97 4.13 1.11
C ASN A 261 -17.49 3.91 1.45
N THR A 262 -16.57 4.22 0.53
CA THR A 262 -15.14 4.05 0.76
C THR A 262 -14.66 5.00 1.85
N ALA A 263 -14.11 4.44 2.92
CA ALA A 263 -13.62 5.23 4.06
C ALA A 263 -12.24 4.78 4.56
N ILE A 264 -11.66 3.74 3.95
CA ILE A 264 -10.33 3.20 4.30
C ILE A 264 -9.57 2.94 3.00
N GLY A 265 -8.29 3.31 2.99
CA GLY A 265 -7.31 2.90 1.98
C GLY A 265 -6.27 2.00 2.61
N LEU A 266 -5.95 0.88 1.97
CA LEU A 266 -5.04 -0.15 2.48
C LEU A 266 -4.00 -0.50 1.43
N ILE A 267 -2.73 -0.50 1.84
CA ILE A 267 -1.63 -1.06 1.07
C ILE A 267 -1.14 -2.34 1.74
N LEU A 268 -1.12 -3.44 0.98
CA LEU A 268 -0.56 -4.74 1.33
C LEU A 268 0.33 -5.23 0.19
N GLY A 269 1.59 -4.81 0.20
CA GLY A 269 2.57 -5.09 -0.86
C GLY A 269 3.96 -5.34 -0.28
N THR A 270 4.97 -4.67 -0.82
CA THR A 270 6.34 -4.67 -0.25
C THR A 270 6.31 -4.18 1.20
N GLY A 271 5.57 -3.11 1.47
CA GLY A 271 5.24 -2.63 2.82
C GLY A 271 3.77 -2.85 3.16
N THR A 272 3.36 -2.38 4.33
CA THR A 272 1.94 -2.23 4.65
C THR A 272 1.65 -0.92 5.36
N ASN A 273 0.61 -0.23 4.88
CA ASN A 273 0.11 0.99 5.48
C ASN A 273 -1.42 1.05 5.35
N ALA A 274 -2.06 1.90 6.15
CA ALA A 274 -3.46 2.24 5.99
C ALA A 274 -3.72 3.73 6.25
N CYS A 275 -4.76 4.24 5.61
CA CYS A 275 -5.39 5.50 5.98
C CYS A 275 -6.89 5.31 6.15
N TYR A 276 -7.53 6.23 6.86
CA TYR A 276 -8.97 6.22 7.02
C TYR A 276 -9.53 7.64 7.21
N VAL A 277 -10.84 7.78 7.05
CA VAL A 277 -11.55 9.03 7.28
C VAL A 277 -11.89 9.18 8.76
N GLU A 278 -11.37 10.23 9.40
CA GLU A 278 -11.61 10.56 10.81
C GLU A 278 -12.42 11.86 10.94
N LYS A 279 -13.17 12.00 12.02
CA LYS A 279 -13.88 13.24 12.35
C LYS A 279 -12.92 14.26 12.95
N LEU A 280 -13.02 15.53 12.54
CA LEU A 280 -12.09 16.57 13.00
C LEU A 280 -12.05 16.75 14.53
N ASP A 281 -13.18 16.55 15.22
CA ASP A 281 -13.26 16.64 16.69
C ASP A 281 -12.43 15.57 17.42
N LYS A 282 -11.99 14.52 16.70
CA LYS A 282 -11.11 13.46 17.21
C LYS A 282 -9.64 13.68 16.87
N VAL A 283 -9.31 14.69 16.06
CA VAL A 283 -7.95 14.94 15.59
C VAL A 283 -7.39 16.14 16.35
N GLY A 284 -6.89 15.92 17.57
CA GLY A 284 -6.35 17.01 18.38
C GLY A 284 -5.12 17.69 17.77
N THR A 285 -4.41 17.00 16.87
CA THR A 285 -3.28 17.53 16.09
C THR A 285 -3.68 18.36 14.87
N TRP A 286 -4.98 18.52 14.59
CA TRP A 286 -5.46 19.31 13.45
C TRP A 286 -5.22 20.81 13.67
N ASP A 287 -4.58 21.44 12.70
CA ASP A 287 -4.22 22.86 12.69
C ASP A 287 -4.84 23.64 11.51
N GLY A 288 -5.70 23.00 10.71
CA GLY A 288 -6.44 23.64 9.61
C GLY A 288 -7.78 24.23 10.03
N ASP A 289 -8.61 24.56 9.04
CA ASP A 289 -9.95 25.12 9.28
C ASP A 289 -10.97 24.06 9.74
N TYR A 290 -12.06 24.51 10.36
CA TYR A 290 -13.14 23.66 10.90
C TYR A 290 -14.46 23.78 10.11
N ASN A 291 -14.41 24.27 8.87
CA ASN A 291 -15.60 24.40 8.01
C ASN A 291 -16.15 23.02 7.60
N GLU A 292 -17.21 22.95 6.80
CA GLU A 292 -17.62 21.66 6.24
C GLU A 292 -16.70 21.25 5.06
N PRO A 293 -16.41 19.94 4.88
CA PRO A 293 -16.86 18.81 5.69
C PRO A 293 -16.01 18.60 6.96
N LYS A 294 -16.62 18.34 8.13
CA LYS A 294 -15.92 18.13 9.43
C LYS A 294 -15.19 16.78 9.58
N GLN A 295 -14.45 16.40 8.56
CA GLN A 295 -13.64 15.18 8.52
C GLN A 295 -12.29 15.45 7.84
N VAL A 296 -11.34 14.53 8.05
CA VAL A 296 -10.03 14.53 7.38
C VAL A 296 -9.56 13.09 7.21
N ILE A 297 -8.83 12.81 6.12
CA ILE A 297 -8.15 11.52 5.96
C ILE A 297 -6.88 11.52 6.83
N ILE A 298 -6.74 10.48 7.64
CA ILE A 298 -5.57 10.24 8.47
C ILE A 298 -4.70 9.17 7.82
N ASN A 299 -3.45 9.50 7.53
CA ASN A 299 -2.42 8.53 7.18
C ASN A 299 -1.84 7.95 8.47
N MET A 300 -2.03 6.65 8.72
CA MET A 300 -1.67 6.07 10.01
C MET A 300 -0.16 5.87 10.18
N GLU A 301 0.54 5.57 9.09
CA GLU A 301 1.89 4.99 9.12
C GLU A 301 1.96 3.80 10.10
N TRP A 302 0.97 2.91 10.03
CA TRP A 302 0.72 1.87 11.05
C TRP A 302 1.81 0.79 11.12
N GLY A 303 2.75 0.79 10.18
CA GLY A 303 3.83 -0.20 10.12
C GLY A 303 4.73 -0.11 11.36
N ALA A 304 4.79 1.07 11.98
CA ALA A 304 5.51 1.35 13.22
C ALA A 304 4.84 0.78 14.48
N PHE A 305 3.61 0.27 14.40
CA PHE A 305 2.92 -0.28 15.56
C PHE A 305 3.77 -1.37 16.24
N GLY A 306 3.95 -1.25 17.56
CA GLY A 306 4.75 -2.19 18.36
C GLY A 306 6.24 -1.91 18.43
N ASN A 307 6.76 -0.81 17.86
CA ASN A 307 8.17 -0.41 18.06
C ASN A 307 8.51 -0.18 19.54
N ASN A 308 7.56 0.30 20.34
CA ASN A 308 7.64 0.42 21.79
C ASN A 308 7.59 -0.92 22.57
N GLY A 309 7.61 -2.05 21.87
CA GLY A 309 7.63 -3.39 22.47
C GLY A 309 6.26 -3.94 22.85
N ARG A 310 5.15 -3.20 22.63
CA ARG A 310 3.79 -3.68 22.94
C ARG A 310 3.42 -4.99 22.26
N LEU A 311 4.03 -5.30 21.11
CA LEU A 311 3.79 -6.53 20.36
C LEU A 311 4.82 -7.63 20.63
N ASN A 312 5.77 -7.45 21.54
CA ASN A 312 6.83 -8.44 21.78
C ASN A 312 6.28 -9.82 22.19
N TYR A 313 5.15 -9.88 22.87
CA TYR A 313 4.51 -11.14 23.28
C TYR A 313 3.97 -12.01 22.13
N ILE A 314 3.83 -11.46 20.92
CA ILE A 314 3.45 -12.22 19.72
C ILE A 314 4.61 -12.39 18.72
N ARG A 315 5.75 -11.76 18.99
CA ARG A 315 6.95 -11.89 18.15
C ARG A 315 7.60 -13.24 18.43
N THR A 316 8.02 -13.89 17.36
CA THR A 316 8.84 -15.09 17.42
C THR A 316 10.31 -14.72 17.30
N LYS A 317 11.20 -15.65 17.64
CA LYS A 317 12.65 -15.51 17.40
C LYS A 317 12.98 -15.19 15.93
N TYR A 318 12.15 -15.60 14.98
CA TYR A 318 12.32 -15.29 13.55
C TYR A 318 11.96 -13.84 13.23
N ASP A 319 10.94 -13.29 13.89
CA ASP A 319 10.57 -11.87 13.74
C ASP A 319 11.65 -10.96 14.35
N GLU A 320 12.28 -11.41 15.45
CA GLU A 320 13.42 -10.73 16.08
C GLU A 320 14.64 -10.74 15.17
N GLU A 321 15.00 -11.88 14.60
CA GLU A 321 16.12 -11.99 13.65
C GLU A 321 15.90 -11.13 12.40
N VAL A 322 14.70 -11.15 11.81
CA VAL A 322 14.35 -10.28 10.68
C VAL A 322 14.51 -8.80 11.02
N ASP A 323 14.07 -8.41 12.20
CA ASP A 323 14.14 -7.03 12.69
C ASP A 323 15.58 -6.58 12.93
N LEU A 324 16.35 -7.35 13.72
CA LEU A 324 17.75 -7.08 14.06
C LEU A 324 18.63 -6.95 12.83
N SER A 325 18.41 -7.82 11.85
CA SER A 325 19.20 -7.81 10.62
C SER A 325 18.74 -6.74 9.63
N SER A 326 17.53 -6.16 9.76
CA SER A 326 16.98 -5.20 8.81
C SER A 326 17.75 -3.87 8.72
N VAL A 327 17.46 -3.06 7.70
CA VAL A 327 18.04 -1.71 7.54
C VAL A 327 17.71 -0.80 8.74
N ASN A 328 16.54 -0.99 9.36
CA ASN A 328 16.06 -0.17 10.47
C ASN A 328 15.63 -1.06 11.65
N PRO A 329 16.58 -1.61 12.45
CA PRO A 329 16.24 -2.43 13.61
C PRO A 329 15.37 -1.69 14.64
N GLY A 330 14.38 -2.38 15.22
CA GLY A 330 13.44 -1.82 16.18
C GLY A 330 12.41 -0.85 15.59
N LYS A 331 12.37 -0.71 14.27
CA LYS A 331 11.40 0.11 13.53
C LYS A 331 10.52 -0.74 12.63
N GLN A 332 9.34 -0.25 12.30
CA GLN A 332 8.40 -0.91 11.40
C GLN A 332 8.04 -2.35 11.87
N VAL A 333 7.92 -2.56 13.18
CA VAL A 333 7.71 -3.90 13.78
C VAL A 333 6.46 -4.58 13.22
N PHE A 334 5.32 -3.87 13.13
CA PHE A 334 4.09 -4.43 12.59
C PHE A 334 4.19 -4.76 11.10
N GLU A 335 4.83 -3.88 10.31
CA GLU A 335 5.05 -4.11 8.89
C GLU A 335 5.91 -5.36 8.64
N LYS A 336 6.96 -5.56 9.44
CA LYS A 336 7.85 -6.74 9.34
C LYS A 336 7.13 -8.06 9.56
N MET A 337 6.08 -8.08 10.36
CA MET A 337 5.29 -9.29 10.62
C MET A 337 4.22 -9.57 9.53
N ILE A 338 4.00 -8.64 8.59
CA ILE A 338 2.88 -8.71 7.63
C ILE A 338 3.33 -8.67 6.18
N SER A 339 4.23 -7.74 5.82
CA SER A 339 4.40 -7.33 4.44
C SER A 339 5.20 -8.33 3.59
N GLY A 340 5.09 -8.17 2.27
CA GLY A 340 5.75 -9.02 1.30
C GLY A 340 7.28 -8.86 1.25
N MET A 341 7.85 -7.82 1.85
CA MET A 341 9.32 -7.70 1.96
C MET A 341 9.92 -8.71 2.94
N TYR A 342 9.17 -9.07 3.99
CA TYR A 342 9.71 -9.83 5.14
C TYR A 342 9.14 -11.25 5.25
N MET A 343 7.94 -11.49 4.71
CA MET A 343 7.25 -12.78 4.82
C MET A 343 8.11 -13.98 4.37
N GLY A 344 8.77 -13.86 3.21
CA GLY A 344 9.63 -14.93 2.70
C GLY A 344 10.87 -15.18 3.57
N GLU A 345 11.44 -14.15 4.17
CA GLU A 345 12.58 -14.28 5.08
C GLU A 345 12.20 -15.00 6.37
N ILE A 346 11.01 -14.71 6.93
CA ILE A 346 10.49 -15.44 8.10
C ILE A 346 10.37 -16.94 7.77
N VAL A 347 9.84 -17.28 6.60
CA VAL A 347 9.76 -18.68 6.14
C VAL A 347 11.14 -19.31 6.01
N ARG A 348 12.11 -18.60 5.42
CA ARG A 348 13.50 -19.06 5.26
C ARG A 348 14.13 -19.41 6.62
N LEU A 349 13.97 -18.54 7.60
CA LEU A 349 14.54 -18.73 8.94
C LEU A 349 13.91 -19.92 9.67
N ILE A 350 12.59 -20.12 9.52
CA ILE A 350 11.92 -21.32 10.07
C ILE A 350 12.45 -22.59 9.40
N ILE A 351 12.60 -22.58 8.06
CA ILE A 351 13.17 -23.72 7.32
C ILE A 351 14.58 -24.04 7.84
N LEU A 352 15.45 -23.03 7.97
CA LEU A 352 16.82 -23.24 8.47
C LEU A 352 16.86 -23.75 9.91
N ASP A 353 15.96 -23.27 10.77
CA ASP A 353 15.88 -23.72 12.16
C ASP A 353 15.41 -25.18 12.27
N LEU A 354 14.43 -25.59 11.45
CA LEU A 354 14.00 -26.99 11.38
C LEU A 354 15.06 -27.90 10.75
N MET A 355 15.80 -27.41 9.75
CA MET A 355 16.97 -28.13 9.22
C MET A 355 18.07 -28.30 10.28
N GLN A 356 18.28 -27.28 11.12
CA GLN A 356 19.29 -27.34 12.18
C GLN A 356 18.93 -28.35 13.28
N GLN A 357 17.65 -28.59 13.49
CA GLN A 357 17.13 -29.56 14.46
C GLN A 357 16.94 -30.96 13.87
N ASP A 358 17.42 -31.21 12.64
CA ASP A 358 17.21 -32.46 11.91
C ASP A 358 15.72 -32.84 11.73
N LEU A 359 14.86 -31.81 11.63
CA LEU A 359 13.42 -31.94 11.42
C LEU A 359 12.99 -31.67 9.97
N LEU A 360 13.88 -31.20 9.10
CA LEU A 360 13.59 -30.92 7.70
C LEU A 360 14.84 -31.15 6.84
N PHE A 361 14.68 -31.77 5.66
CA PHE A 361 15.78 -32.11 4.74
C PHE A 361 16.90 -32.94 5.40
N ILE A 362 16.53 -33.95 6.19
CA ILE A 362 17.45 -34.84 6.92
C ILE A 362 18.48 -35.43 5.95
N GLY A 363 19.78 -35.36 6.31
CA GLY A 363 20.89 -35.86 5.51
C GLY A 363 21.32 -34.96 4.35
N GLN A 364 20.65 -33.84 4.08
CA GLN A 364 21.13 -32.85 3.09
C GLN A 364 22.21 -31.93 3.65
N ARG A 365 22.44 -31.96 4.97
CA ARG A 365 23.49 -31.20 5.64
C ARG A 365 24.85 -31.91 5.65
N ASP A 366 24.83 -33.24 5.60
CA ASP A 366 25.97 -34.08 6.02
C ASP A 366 26.92 -34.50 4.88
N GLY A 367 26.78 -33.91 3.70
CA GLY A 367 27.69 -34.18 2.58
C GLY A 367 27.74 -33.02 1.61
N TYR A 368 28.75 -32.14 1.73
CA TYR A 368 29.01 -31.08 0.76
C TYR A 368 27.81 -30.15 0.49
N GLY A 369 27.18 -29.61 1.53
CA GLY A 369 26.15 -28.59 1.37
C GLY A 369 26.73 -27.37 0.63
N ASP A 370 26.18 -27.06 -0.54
CA ASP A 370 26.51 -25.83 -1.25
C ASP A 370 25.87 -24.65 -0.54
N TYR A 371 26.61 -24.04 0.40
CA TYR A 371 26.16 -22.84 1.12
C TYR A 371 26.06 -21.60 0.22
N SER A 372 26.38 -21.70 -1.07
CA SER A 372 26.12 -20.65 -2.05
C SER A 372 24.67 -20.64 -2.58
N THR A 373 23.83 -21.62 -2.18
CA THR A 373 22.45 -21.67 -2.66
C THR A 373 21.59 -20.52 -2.10
N PRO A 374 20.48 -20.17 -2.79
CA PRO A 374 19.60 -19.10 -2.35
C PRO A 374 19.01 -19.33 -0.94
N LEU A 375 18.85 -20.57 -0.48
CA LEU A 375 18.29 -20.85 0.85
C LEU A 375 19.17 -20.33 2.00
N PHE A 376 20.49 -20.44 1.85
CA PHE A 376 21.46 -19.98 2.84
C PHE A 376 21.79 -18.49 2.68
N THR A 377 21.30 -17.85 1.61
CA THR A 377 21.45 -16.42 1.39
C THR A 377 20.27 -15.67 2.02
N ARG A 378 20.57 -14.68 2.86
CA ARG A 378 19.55 -13.80 3.44
C ARG A 378 18.71 -13.13 2.35
N GLY A 379 17.39 -13.15 2.50
CA GLY A 379 16.46 -12.63 1.49
C GLY A 379 16.34 -13.49 0.24
N GLY A 380 17.00 -14.66 0.17
CA GLY A 380 16.94 -15.54 -1.00
C GLY A 380 15.60 -16.26 -1.17
N PHE A 381 14.78 -16.35 -0.12
CA PHE A 381 13.43 -16.90 -0.19
C PHE A 381 12.41 -15.76 -0.34
N TYR A 382 12.04 -15.43 -1.57
CA TYR A 382 11.07 -14.37 -1.87
C TYR A 382 9.63 -14.76 -1.53
N THR A 383 8.79 -13.76 -1.20
CA THR A 383 7.34 -13.94 -0.95
C THR A 383 6.57 -14.55 -2.14
N LYS A 384 7.08 -14.41 -3.37
CA LYS A 384 6.53 -15.13 -4.53
C LYS A 384 6.57 -16.66 -4.32
N PHE A 385 7.63 -17.18 -3.70
CA PHE A 385 7.76 -18.61 -3.41
C PHE A 385 6.76 -19.06 -2.35
N VAL A 386 6.51 -18.25 -1.32
CA VAL A 386 5.43 -18.50 -0.35
C VAL A 386 4.08 -18.63 -1.06
N SER A 387 3.81 -17.69 -1.98
CA SER A 387 2.58 -17.69 -2.77
C SER A 387 2.47 -18.94 -3.67
N THR A 388 3.54 -19.29 -4.37
CA THR A 388 3.63 -20.46 -5.27
C THR A 388 3.51 -21.79 -4.52
N VAL A 389 4.12 -21.93 -3.34
CA VAL A 389 3.97 -23.11 -2.49
C VAL A 389 2.51 -23.29 -2.04
N GLU A 390 1.82 -22.20 -1.76
CA GLU A 390 0.42 -22.24 -1.33
C GLU A 390 -0.59 -22.48 -2.45
N THR A 391 -0.20 -22.45 -3.72
CA THR A 391 -1.06 -22.86 -4.84
C THR A 391 -1.11 -24.38 -5.03
N ASP A 392 -0.21 -25.15 -4.41
CA ASP A 392 -0.26 -26.60 -4.50
C ASP A 392 -1.55 -27.17 -3.87
N GLU A 393 -2.23 -28.01 -4.65
CA GLU A 393 -3.38 -28.80 -4.25
C GLU A 393 -3.04 -30.30 -4.33
N GLY A 394 -3.63 -31.11 -3.46
CA GLY A 394 -3.36 -32.55 -3.40
C GLY A 394 -2.00 -32.89 -2.79
N ILE A 395 -1.48 -34.07 -3.14
CA ILE A 395 -0.29 -34.68 -2.50
C ILE A 395 0.99 -34.63 -3.37
N ALA A 396 0.90 -34.08 -4.59
CA ALA A 396 2.02 -34.09 -5.53
C ALA A 396 3.06 -32.99 -5.25
N PHE A 397 2.63 -31.88 -4.62
CA PHE A 397 3.47 -30.74 -4.24
C PHE A 397 4.41 -30.24 -5.36
N ALA A 398 3.91 -30.18 -6.59
CA ALA A 398 4.75 -29.91 -7.77
C ALA A 398 5.41 -28.53 -7.72
N ASN A 399 4.68 -27.50 -7.29
CA ASN A 399 5.24 -26.16 -7.16
C ASN A 399 6.22 -26.08 -6.00
N THR A 400 5.91 -26.71 -4.87
CA THR A 400 6.78 -26.74 -3.70
C THR A 400 8.09 -27.45 -4.02
N ARG A 401 8.05 -28.61 -4.68
CA ARG A 401 9.24 -29.32 -5.14
C ARG A 401 10.12 -28.43 -6.01
N ARG A 402 9.53 -27.76 -7.01
CA ARG A 402 10.26 -26.84 -7.90
C ARG A 402 10.90 -25.68 -7.14
N VAL A 403 10.15 -25.05 -6.22
CA VAL A 403 10.67 -23.97 -5.38
C VAL A 403 11.86 -24.47 -4.55
N LEU A 404 11.77 -25.66 -3.97
CA LEU A 404 12.84 -26.24 -3.17
C LEU A 404 14.08 -26.56 -4.01
N GLU A 405 13.90 -27.09 -5.22
CA GLU A 405 14.98 -27.30 -6.19
C GLU A 405 15.65 -25.97 -6.59
N ASP A 406 14.88 -24.91 -6.86
CA ASP A 406 15.39 -23.55 -7.12
C ASP A 406 16.17 -22.99 -5.91
N MET A 407 15.81 -23.42 -4.69
CA MET A 407 16.51 -23.07 -3.45
C MET A 407 17.74 -23.95 -3.16
N GLY A 408 18.04 -24.91 -4.05
CA GLY A 408 19.22 -25.79 -3.96
C GLY A 408 19.00 -27.07 -3.16
N ILE A 409 17.77 -27.39 -2.78
CA ILE A 409 17.42 -28.66 -2.12
C ILE A 409 17.34 -29.77 -3.17
N ARG A 410 18.14 -30.82 -3.01
CA ARG A 410 18.20 -31.94 -3.97
C ARG A 410 17.18 -33.00 -3.60
N ASN A 411 16.36 -33.45 -4.55
CA ASN A 411 15.40 -34.55 -4.35
C ASN A 411 14.51 -34.39 -3.08
N PRO A 412 13.79 -33.27 -2.90
CA PRO A 412 12.95 -33.08 -1.72
C PRO A 412 11.89 -34.19 -1.62
N THR A 413 11.65 -34.70 -0.41
CA THR A 413 10.63 -35.73 -0.19
C THR A 413 9.22 -35.11 -0.19
N PHE A 414 8.18 -35.93 -0.31
CA PHE A 414 6.80 -35.44 -0.16
C PHE A 414 6.55 -34.87 1.25
N ASP A 415 7.15 -35.47 2.29
CA ASP A 415 7.06 -34.96 3.66
C ASP A 415 7.74 -33.60 3.81
N ASP A 416 8.92 -33.42 3.22
CA ASP A 416 9.59 -32.10 3.24
C ASP A 416 8.73 -31.03 2.56
N CYS A 417 8.12 -31.37 1.42
CA CYS A 417 7.22 -30.46 0.71
C CYS A 417 5.99 -30.14 1.55
N ALA A 418 5.39 -31.13 2.22
CA ALA A 418 4.24 -30.94 3.10
C ALA A 418 4.58 -30.01 4.27
N ILE A 419 5.76 -30.19 4.89
CA ILE A 419 6.24 -29.34 6.00
C ILE A 419 6.45 -27.91 5.51
N VAL A 420 7.16 -27.70 4.39
CA VAL A 420 7.38 -26.36 3.82
C VAL A 420 6.06 -25.67 3.46
N GLN A 421 5.11 -26.42 2.89
CA GLN A 421 3.78 -25.90 2.64
C GLN A 421 3.06 -25.51 3.94
N HIS A 422 3.23 -26.30 5.00
CA HIS A 422 2.65 -26.01 6.31
C HIS A 422 3.26 -24.74 6.95
N ILE A 423 4.58 -24.55 6.85
CA ILE A 423 5.27 -23.33 7.29
C ILE A 423 4.70 -22.11 6.56
N CYS A 424 4.68 -22.13 5.22
CA CYS A 424 4.14 -21.04 4.40
C CYS A 424 2.72 -20.66 4.80
N LYS A 425 1.84 -21.66 4.96
CA LYS A 425 0.45 -21.45 5.40
C LYS A 425 0.35 -20.79 6.77
N ASN A 426 1.17 -21.17 7.76
CA ASN A 426 1.12 -20.57 9.09
C ASN A 426 1.61 -19.12 9.07
N VAL A 427 2.71 -18.83 8.39
CA VAL A 427 3.28 -17.46 8.28
C VAL A 427 2.30 -16.52 7.56
N SER A 428 1.81 -16.91 6.38
CA SER A 428 0.91 -16.05 5.60
C SER A 428 -0.44 -15.86 6.29
N LYS A 429 -0.97 -16.89 6.97
CA LYS A 429 -2.21 -16.80 7.75
C LYS A 429 -2.04 -15.90 8.95
N ARG A 430 -0.91 -15.96 9.66
CA ARG A 430 -0.60 -15.03 10.77
C ARG A 430 -0.61 -13.58 10.27
N ALA A 431 0.13 -13.29 9.20
CA ALA A 431 0.18 -11.97 8.58
C ALA A 431 -1.21 -11.46 8.17
N ALA A 432 -2.02 -12.31 7.52
CA ALA A 432 -3.38 -11.96 7.12
C ALA A 432 -4.32 -11.70 8.30
N ARG A 433 -4.16 -12.42 9.42
CA ARG A 433 -4.94 -12.19 10.64
C ARG A 433 -4.54 -10.90 11.34
N LEU A 434 -3.25 -10.58 11.42
CA LEU A 434 -2.78 -9.30 11.95
C LEU A 434 -3.33 -8.12 11.15
N ALA A 435 -3.20 -8.16 9.82
CA ALA A 435 -3.76 -7.15 8.94
C ALA A 435 -5.29 -7.03 9.11
N GLY A 436 -6.01 -8.16 9.17
CA GLY A 436 -7.46 -8.20 9.34
C GLY A 436 -7.94 -7.65 10.69
N ALA A 437 -7.21 -7.92 11.78
CA ALA A 437 -7.52 -7.34 13.10
C ALA A 437 -7.29 -5.83 13.13
N ALA A 438 -6.17 -5.34 12.57
CA ALA A 438 -5.92 -3.91 12.48
C ALA A 438 -6.98 -3.18 11.63
N LEU A 439 -7.38 -3.77 10.51
CA LEU A 439 -8.48 -3.25 9.68
C LEU A 439 -9.83 -3.22 10.42
N ALA A 440 -10.09 -4.23 11.26
CA ALA A 440 -11.30 -4.26 12.07
C ALA A 440 -11.37 -3.10 13.07
N VAL A 441 -10.23 -2.68 13.65
CA VAL A 441 -10.15 -1.46 14.49
C VAL A 441 -10.66 -0.25 13.71
N LEU A 442 -10.19 -0.05 12.47
CA LEU A 442 -10.59 1.09 11.64
C LEU A 442 -12.08 1.06 11.30
N ILE A 443 -12.60 -0.10 10.89
CA ILE A 443 -14.01 -0.24 10.55
C ILE A 443 -14.89 0.03 11.78
N ASN A 444 -14.53 -0.53 12.94
CA ASN A 444 -15.27 -0.33 14.18
C ASN A 444 -15.20 1.13 14.65
N ARG A 445 -14.05 1.78 14.48
CA ARG A 445 -13.84 3.20 14.84
C ARG A 445 -14.67 4.14 13.98
N ILE A 446 -14.69 3.94 12.66
CA ILE A 446 -15.51 4.73 11.73
C ILE A 446 -17.00 4.58 12.05
N ASN A 447 -17.42 3.39 12.49
CA ASN A 447 -18.76 3.07 12.97
C ASN A 447 -19.89 3.51 12.01
N LYS A 448 -19.68 3.29 10.71
CA LYS A 448 -20.71 3.49 9.66
C LYS A 448 -21.39 2.15 9.33
N PRO A 449 -22.69 2.12 8.96
CA PRO A 449 -23.38 0.86 8.64
C PRO A 449 -22.77 0.09 7.46
N ASN A 450 -22.20 0.81 6.49
CA ASN A 450 -21.51 0.24 5.34
C ASN A 450 -20.15 0.93 5.20
N VAL A 451 -19.08 0.12 5.09
CA VAL A 451 -17.71 0.61 4.91
C VAL A 451 -17.05 -0.14 3.76
N THR A 452 -16.59 0.60 2.74
CA THR A 452 -15.73 0.05 1.70
C THR A 452 -14.27 0.35 2.03
N VAL A 453 -13.43 -0.65 1.84
CA VAL A 453 -11.97 -0.55 1.95
C VAL A 453 -11.39 -0.65 0.55
N GLY A 454 -10.76 0.42 0.08
CA GLY A 454 -9.93 0.38 -1.12
C GLY A 454 -8.61 -0.31 -0.80
N VAL A 455 -8.25 -1.36 -1.54
CA VAL A 455 -7.03 -2.15 -1.30
C VAL A 455 -6.13 -2.12 -2.53
N ASP A 456 -4.84 -1.92 -2.34
CA ASP A 456 -3.79 -2.11 -3.34
C ASP A 456 -2.60 -2.88 -2.71
N GLY A 457 -1.65 -3.29 -3.55
CA GLY A 457 -0.42 -3.98 -3.19
C GLY A 457 -0.36 -5.43 -3.69
N SER A 458 0.86 -5.85 -4.00
CA SER A 458 1.16 -7.14 -4.62
C SER A 458 0.79 -8.34 -3.73
N LEU A 459 0.94 -8.23 -2.41
CA LEU A 459 0.63 -9.31 -1.48
C LEU A 459 -0.87 -9.61 -1.49
N TYR A 460 -1.72 -8.58 -1.46
CA TYR A 460 -3.16 -8.77 -1.54
C TYR A 460 -3.63 -9.26 -2.92
N ARG A 461 -3.01 -8.77 -4.01
CA ARG A 461 -3.37 -9.14 -5.39
C ARG A 461 -3.01 -10.58 -5.76
N TYR A 462 -1.82 -11.02 -5.39
CA TYR A 462 -1.23 -12.24 -5.96
C TYR A 462 -1.15 -13.42 -4.99
N HIS A 463 -1.19 -13.18 -3.67
CA HIS A 463 -1.11 -14.29 -2.72
C HIS A 463 -2.44 -15.07 -2.68
N PRO A 464 -2.44 -16.39 -2.94
CA PRO A 464 -3.67 -17.15 -3.23
C PRO A 464 -4.66 -17.21 -2.06
N ARG A 465 -4.17 -17.08 -0.82
CA ARG A 465 -4.99 -17.25 0.40
C ARG A 465 -5.06 -16.03 1.31
N PHE A 466 -4.30 -14.96 1.03
CA PHE A 466 -4.14 -13.86 1.99
C PHE A 466 -5.46 -13.12 2.20
N LYS A 467 -6.11 -12.70 1.10
CA LYS A 467 -7.43 -12.07 1.12
C LYS A 467 -8.45 -12.89 1.92
N ARG A 468 -8.58 -14.18 1.62
CA ARG A 468 -9.56 -15.07 2.29
C ARG A 468 -9.30 -15.18 3.80
N ASN A 469 -8.05 -15.34 4.20
CA ASN A 469 -7.67 -15.45 5.62
C ASN A 469 -7.93 -14.13 6.36
N MET A 470 -7.62 -13.00 5.72
CA MET A 470 -7.87 -11.66 6.25
C MET A 470 -9.37 -11.40 6.42
N GLU A 471 -10.17 -11.64 5.38
CA GLU A 471 -11.64 -11.49 5.45
C GLU A 471 -12.27 -12.39 6.51
N LYS A 472 -11.78 -13.63 6.67
CA LYS A 472 -12.25 -14.52 7.73
C LYS A 472 -11.98 -13.94 9.12
N CYS A 473 -10.81 -13.36 9.33
CA CYS A 473 -10.48 -12.67 10.58
C CYS A 473 -11.40 -11.45 10.80
N MET A 474 -11.56 -10.61 9.78
CA MET A 474 -12.40 -9.41 9.85
C MET A 474 -13.86 -9.75 10.19
N LYS A 475 -14.43 -10.82 9.61
CA LYS A 475 -15.81 -11.26 9.91
C LYS A 475 -16.03 -11.59 11.39
N THR A 476 -14.99 -12.01 12.11
CA THR A 476 -15.06 -12.29 13.55
C THR A 476 -14.81 -11.05 14.40
N MET A 477 -13.98 -10.12 13.92
CA MET A 477 -13.49 -8.97 14.70
C MET A 477 -14.28 -7.67 14.49
N VAL A 478 -14.95 -7.52 13.35
CA VAL A 478 -15.81 -6.36 13.05
C VAL A 478 -17.14 -6.49 13.78
N SER A 479 -17.65 -5.39 14.32
CA SER A 479 -18.95 -5.32 14.97
C SER A 479 -20.08 -5.77 14.04
N LYS A 480 -20.98 -6.63 14.55
CA LYS A 480 -22.02 -7.31 13.74
C LYS A 480 -22.99 -6.37 13.01
N ASN A 481 -23.11 -5.12 13.45
CA ASN A 481 -23.97 -4.10 12.85
C ASN A 481 -23.32 -3.39 11.64
N ILE A 482 -22.03 -3.65 11.36
CA ILE A 482 -21.29 -3.01 10.28
C ILE A 482 -21.09 -4.00 9.14
N LYS A 483 -21.54 -3.64 7.94
CA LYS A 483 -21.23 -4.36 6.71
C LYS A 483 -19.97 -3.76 6.09
N PHE A 484 -19.04 -4.61 5.68
CA PHE A 484 -17.83 -4.16 5.01
C PHE A 484 -17.59 -4.89 3.69
N LYS A 485 -16.88 -4.23 2.79
CA LYS A 485 -16.45 -4.78 1.50
C LYS A 485 -15.00 -4.35 1.22
N LEU A 486 -14.21 -5.28 0.69
CA LEU A 486 -12.88 -4.98 0.15
C LEU A 486 -12.96 -4.83 -1.36
N THR A 487 -12.52 -3.69 -1.88
CA THR A 487 -12.50 -3.39 -3.32
C THR A 487 -11.06 -3.19 -3.75
N LEU A 488 -10.64 -3.91 -4.78
CA LEU A 488 -9.32 -3.72 -5.36
C LEU A 488 -9.30 -2.39 -6.12
N SER A 489 -8.33 -1.52 -5.79
CA SER A 489 -8.18 -0.24 -6.49
C SER A 489 -7.46 -0.47 -7.82
N ASP A 490 -8.01 0.00 -8.93
CA ASP A 490 -7.31 -0.05 -10.22
C ASP A 490 -6.43 1.18 -10.33
N ASP A 491 -5.14 1.04 -9.98
CA ASP A 491 -4.17 2.13 -9.96
C ASP A 491 -4.46 3.18 -8.87
N GLY A 492 -4.35 2.77 -7.60
CA GLY A 492 -4.71 3.60 -6.45
C GLY A 492 -3.82 4.83 -6.30
N SER A 493 -2.51 4.66 -6.41
CA SER A 493 -1.54 5.75 -6.23
C SER A 493 -1.64 6.82 -7.32
N GLY A 494 -1.77 6.44 -8.60
CA GLY A 494 -1.80 7.38 -9.72
C GLY A 494 -3.13 8.12 -9.83
N LYS A 495 -4.24 7.37 -9.98
CA LYS A 495 -5.58 7.98 -10.12
C LYS A 495 -6.00 8.71 -8.86
N GLY A 496 -5.65 8.17 -7.69
CA GLY A 496 -5.97 8.79 -6.40
C GLY A 496 -5.32 10.16 -6.24
N ALA A 497 -4.05 10.31 -6.60
CA ALA A 497 -3.38 11.60 -6.54
C ALA A 497 -3.95 12.62 -7.54
N ALA A 498 -4.28 12.17 -8.75
CA ALA A 498 -5.01 12.99 -9.72
C ALA A 498 -6.35 13.49 -9.16
N LEU A 499 -7.15 12.61 -8.54
CA LEU A 499 -8.44 12.98 -7.94
C LEU A 499 -8.26 13.99 -6.80
N ILE A 500 -7.30 13.78 -5.90
CA ILE A 500 -7.02 14.70 -4.80
C ILE A 500 -6.60 16.07 -5.36
N ALA A 501 -5.73 16.10 -6.37
CA ALA A 501 -5.28 17.33 -6.99
C ALA A 501 -6.43 18.11 -7.67
N ILE A 502 -7.37 17.43 -8.32
CA ILE A 502 -8.56 18.08 -8.89
C ILE A 502 -9.48 18.64 -7.80
N VAL A 503 -9.72 17.86 -6.74
CA VAL A 503 -10.55 18.32 -5.61
C VAL A 503 -9.90 19.53 -4.93
N ALA A 504 -8.57 19.51 -4.76
CA ALA A 504 -7.78 20.60 -4.21
C ALA A 504 -7.88 21.89 -5.05
N ASP A 505 -7.65 21.76 -6.37
CA ASP A 505 -7.71 22.88 -7.32
C ASP A 505 -9.12 23.49 -7.37
N ARG A 506 -10.17 22.67 -7.39
CA ARG A 506 -11.56 23.14 -7.33
C ARG A 506 -11.86 23.92 -6.05
N TYR A 507 -11.40 23.42 -4.91
CA TYR A 507 -11.59 24.09 -3.62
C TYR A 507 -10.85 25.42 -3.57
N GLN A 508 -9.60 25.49 -4.04
CA GLN A 508 -8.86 26.76 -4.11
C GLN A 508 -9.54 27.78 -5.02
N ARG A 509 -10.05 27.34 -6.17
CA ARG A 509 -10.79 28.22 -7.10
C ARG A 509 -12.12 28.71 -6.54
N SER A 510 -12.85 27.89 -5.79
CA SER A 510 -14.10 28.32 -5.16
C SER A 510 -13.86 29.35 -4.05
N GLN A 511 -12.81 29.18 -3.26
CA GLN A 511 -12.39 30.16 -2.27
C GLN A 511 -12.01 31.50 -2.92
N LEU A 512 -11.18 31.47 -3.97
CA LEU A 512 -10.80 32.68 -4.73
C LEU A 512 -12.02 33.41 -5.31
N ARG A 513 -13.00 32.66 -5.86
CA ARG A 513 -14.26 33.25 -6.38
C ARG A 513 -15.12 33.87 -5.29
N SER A 514 -15.17 33.25 -4.11
CA SER A 514 -15.92 33.82 -2.98
C SER A 514 -15.32 35.15 -2.54
N VAL A 515 -13.99 35.24 -2.41
CA VAL A 515 -13.28 36.48 -2.06
C VAL A 515 -13.49 37.55 -3.14
N SER A 516 -13.37 37.22 -4.43
CA SER A 516 -13.61 38.19 -5.50
C SER A 516 -15.06 38.68 -5.55
N SER A 517 -16.04 37.83 -5.23
CA SER A 517 -17.45 38.25 -5.15
C SER A 517 -17.76 39.14 -3.95
N PHE A 518 -16.99 39.02 -2.85
CA PHE A 518 -17.10 39.93 -1.71
C PHE A 518 -16.52 41.31 -2.07
N ASP A 519 -15.35 41.38 -2.72
CA ASP A 519 -14.77 42.65 -3.19
C ASP A 519 -15.66 43.36 -4.22
N GLU A 520 -16.25 42.62 -5.18
CA GLU A 520 -17.21 43.20 -6.14
C GLU A 520 -18.48 43.72 -5.44
N SER A 521 -18.95 43.05 -4.38
CA SER A 521 -20.14 43.48 -3.63
C SER A 521 -19.89 44.70 -2.75
N GLU A 522 -18.68 44.85 -2.18
CA GLU A 522 -18.28 46.05 -1.45
C GLU A 522 -18.09 47.23 -2.41
N ASP A 523 -17.46 47.03 -3.56
CA ASP A 523 -17.32 48.06 -4.60
C ASP A 523 -18.69 48.48 -5.18
N GLU A 524 -19.63 47.55 -5.31
CA GLU A 524 -21.00 47.85 -5.77
C GLU A 524 -21.81 48.58 -4.69
N GLN A 525 -21.66 48.25 -3.40
CA GLN A 525 -22.25 49.01 -2.30
C GLN A 525 -21.68 50.42 -2.18
N ILE A 526 -20.36 50.58 -2.37
CA ILE A 526 -19.70 51.89 -2.41
C ILE A 526 -20.20 52.72 -3.61
N ARG A 527 -20.33 52.10 -4.80
CA ARG A 527 -20.92 52.78 -5.99
C ARG A 527 -22.36 53.21 -5.78
N ILE A 528 -23.18 52.40 -5.13
CA ILE A 528 -24.59 52.74 -4.82
C ILE A 528 -24.65 53.88 -3.79
N GLN A 529 -23.75 53.93 -2.80
CA GLN A 529 -23.66 55.07 -1.87
C GLN A 529 -23.21 56.36 -2.55
N PHE A 530 -22.31 56.30 -3.54
CA PHE A 530 -21.87 57.47 -4.30
C PHE A 530 -22.91 57.98 -5.32
N GLN A 531 -23.87 57.15 -5.76
CA GLN A 531 -24.94 57.57 -6.67
C GLN A 531 -26.17 58.16 -5.97
N GLN A 532 -26.27 58.07 -4.65
CA GLN A 532 -27.42 58.60 -3.87
C GLN A 532 -27.15 59.95 -3.18
N GLN A 533 -25.99 60.57 -3.37
CA GLN A 533 -25.74 61.92 -2.86
C GLN A 533 -26.25 62.99 -3.85
N PRO A 534 -27.15 63.91 -3.43
CA PRO A 534 -27.54 65.04 -4.27
C PRO A 534 -26.34 65.99 -4.47
N PRO A 535 -26.27 66.72 -5.60
CA PRO A 535 -25.15 67.59 -5.89
C PRO A 535 -25.05 68.71 -4.83
N ASN A 536 -23.87 68.85 -4.22
CA ASN A 536 -23.58 69.96 -3.32
C ASN A 536 -23.69 71.31 -4.06
N PRO A 537 -24.30 72.34 -3.44
CA PRO A 537 -24.38 73.67 -4.05
C PRO A 537 -23.00 74.31 -4.18
N VAL A 538 -22.76 74.90 -5.35
CA VAL A 538 -21.54 75.66 -5.70
C VAL A 538 -21.42 76.90 -4.80
N PRO A 539 -20.29 77.12 -4.10
CA PRO A 539 -20.08 78.33 -3.32
C PRO A 539 -19.70 79.53 -4.21
N PRO A 540 -20.03 80.77 -3.81
CA PRO A 540 -19.80 81.95 -4.64
C PRO A 540 -18.33 82.35 -4.69
N ILE A 541 -17.92 82.83 -5.87
CA ILE A 541 -16.60 83.35 -6.19
C ILE A 541 -16.34 84.63 -5.38
N VAL A 542 -15.40 84.57 -4.44
CA VAL A 542 -14.84 85.76 -3.78
C VAL A 542 -13.53 86.14 -4.46
N LYS A 543 -13.51 87.32 -5.09
CA LYS A 543 -12.29 88.00 -5.50
C LYS A 543 -11.54 88.48 -4.25
N ALA A 544 -10.29 88.05 -4.08
CA ALA A 544 -9.37 88.66 -3.12
C ALA A 544 -8.03 88.95 -3.80
N THR A 545 -7.70 90.23 -3.79
CA THR A 545 -6.45 90.86 -4.22
C THR A 545 -5.27 90.49 -3.33
N ASN A 546 -4.09 90.44 -3.97
CA ASN A 546 -2.72 90.40 -3.44
C ASN A 546 -2.52 90.90 -1.99
N THR A 547 -1.61 90.28 -1.23
CA THR A 547 -0.27 90.84 -0.90
C THR A 547 0.65 89.76 -0.29
N ILE A 548 1.92 89.83 -0.68
CA ILE A 548 3.07 88.95 -0.40
C ILE A 548 3.71 89.28 0.97
N THR A 549 4.25 88.27 1.68
CA THR A 549 5.58 88.24 2.39
C THR A 549 5.72 86.92 3.17
N ARG A 550 6.59 85.96 2.77
CA ARG A 550 8.00 85.71 3.22
C ARG A 550 8.12 85.71 4.76
N THR A 551 8.50 84.63 5.47
CA THR A 551 9.80 83.91 5.44
C THR A 551 9.76 82.63 6.30
N LEU A 552 10.57 81.63 5.90
CA LEU A 552 11.08 80.45 6.64
C LEU A 552 11.99 80.86 7.84
N PRO A 553 12.42 79.96 8.76
CA PRO A 553 13.20 78.73 8.49
C PRO A 553 12.40 77.43 8.46
#